data_AF-A0A9N9I1L5-F1
#
_entry.id   AF-A0A9N9I1L5-F1
#
_cell.length_a   1.000
_cell.length_b   1.000
_cell.length_c   1.000
_cell.angle_alpha   90.00
_cell.angle_beta   90.00
_cell.angle_gamma   90.00
#
_symmetry.space_group_name_H-M   'P 1'
#
loop_
_entity.id
_entity.type
_entity.pdbx_description
1 polymer ?
#
loop_
_entity_poly.entity_id
_entity_poly.type
_entity_poly.pdbx_seq_one_letter_code
_entity_poly.pdbx_strand_id
1 'polypeptide(L)'
;MYNPDEALPLKKFNINPIITVEASTPLLDILNSFQEGKCHMAVVVKGSNILGIITLEDVLEELIQEEIYDESDTMSKKTSGLNASINAIRNNKFKKMMKRTNNFSDSNDLIA
;
A
#
# COMPACT_ATOMS: atom_id res chain seq x y z
N MET A 1 7.42 -17.06 28.44
CA MET A 1 8.30 -17.33 27.29
C MET A 1 7.92 -18.71 26.78
N TYR A 2 7.54 -18.86 25.51
CA TYR A 2 7.03 -20.12 24.97
C TYR A 2 8.19 -21.04 24.58
N ASN A 3 8.10 -22.34 24.88
CA ASN A 3 9.13 -23.32 24.54
C ASN A 3 8.71 -24.13 23.30
N PRO A 4 9.52 -24.17 22.22
CA PRO A 4 9.20 -24.96 21.02
C PRO A 4 9.15 -26.47 21.28
N ASP A 5 9.91 -26.99 22.25
CA ASP A 5 9.96 -28.43 22.56
C ASP A 5 8.64 -28.97 23.14
N GLU A 6 7.81 -28.07 23.70
CA GLU A 6 6.50 -28.43 24.27
C GLU A 6 5.44 -28.71 23.19
N ALA A 7 5.73 -28.42 21.91
CA ALA A 7 4.85 -28.65 20.77
C ALA A 7 3.39 -28.21 21.02
N LEU A 8 3.21 -27.09 21.72
CA LEU A 8 1.89 -26.57 22.05
C LEU A 8 1.12 -26.24 20.75
N PRO A 9 -0.14 -26.66 20.58
CA PRO A 9 -0.92 -26.30 19.41
C PRO A 9 -1.20 -24.79 19.37
N LEU A 10 -1.26 -24.20 18.17
CA LEU A 10 -1.48 -22.77 17.94
C LEU A 10 -2.68 -22.17 18.69
N LYS A 11 -3.72 -22.98 18.91
CA LYS A 11 -4.91 -22.60 19.70
C LYS A 11 -4.61 -22.21 21.15
N LYS A 12 -3.48 -22.66 21.73
CA LYS A 12 -3.09 -22.36 23.11
C LYS A 12 -2.38 -21.02 23.26
N PHE A 13 -2.04 -20.35 22.16
CA PHE A 13 -1.36 -19.06 22.20
C PHE A 13 -2.40 -17.95 22.26
N ASN A 14 -2.15 -16.95 23.11
CA ASN A 14 -2.90 -15.69 23.06
C ASN A 14 -2.41 -14.90 21.84
N ILE A 15 -3.24 -14.86 20.80
CA ILE A 15 -2.96 -14.12 19.56
C ILE A 15 -3.54 -12.71 19.71
N ASN A 16 -2.75 -11.69 19.35
CA ASN A 16 -3.22 -10.31 19.34
C ASN A 16 -4.28 -10.10 18.25
N PRO A 17 -5.27 -9.21 18.47
CA PRO A 17 -6.29 -8.92 17.48
C PRO A 17 -5.64 -8.34 16.22
N ILE A 18 -6.08 -8.82 15.06
CA ILE A 18 -5.60 -8.34 13.77
C ILE A 18 -6.27 -7.01 13.41
N ILE A 19 -5.48 -6.06 12.90
CA ILE A 19 -6.02 -4.80 12.40
C ILE A 19 -6.69 -5.09 11.05
N THR A 20 -7.88 -4.54 10.85
CA THR A 20 -8.60 -4.62 9.56
C THR A 20 -8.77 -3.21 9.01
N VAL A 21 -8.44 -3.01 7.74
CA VAL A 21 -8.52 -1.73 7.05
C VAL A 21 -9.35 -1.87 5.77
N GLU A 22 -10.14 -0.86 5.45
CA GLU A 22 -10.86 -0.81 4.17
C GLU A 22 -9.91 -0.47 3.03
N ALA A 23 -10.16 -1.03 1.85
CA ALA A 23 -9.38 -0.77 0.63
C ALA A 23 -9.41 0.70 0.18
N SER A 24 -10.35 1.50 0.70
CA SER A 24 -10.46 2.93 0.45
C SER A 24 -9.71 3.79 1.47
N THR A 25 -9.16 3.21 2.55
CA THR A 25 -8.44 3.96 3.59
C THR A 25 -7.13 4.53 3.04
N PRO A 26 -6.85 5.83 3.23
CA PRO A 26 -5.56 6.42 2.85
C PRO A 26 -4.37 5.77 3.55
N LEU A 27 -3.24 5.66 2.84
CA LEU A 27 -2.01 5.06 3.39
C LEU A 27 -1.50 5.78 4.65
N LEU A 28 -1.69 7.10 4.74
CA LEU A 28 -1.30 7.89 5.91
C LEU A 28 -2.10 7.48 7.16
N ASP A 29 -3.37 7.14 7.01
CA ASP A 29 -4.21 6.69 8.13
C ASP A 29 -3.86 5.26 8.56
N ILE A 30 -3.46 4.41 7.60
CA ILE A 30 -2.93 3.07 7.87
C ILE A 30 -1.60 3.19 8.64
N LEU A 31 -0.71 4.11 8.22
CA LEU A 31 0.56 4.38 8.91
C LEU A 31 0.32 4.84 10.36
N ASN A 32 -0.61 5.75 10.58
CA ASN A 32 -0.97 6.20 11.94
C ASN A 32 -1.46 5.02 12.79
N SER A 33 -2.27 4.12 12.21
CA SER A 33 -2.76 2.93 12.89
C SER A 33 -1.64 1.97 13.31
N PHE A 34 -0.58 1.86 12.50
CA PHE A 34 0.61 1.08 12.82
C PHE A 34 1.48 1.76 13.90
N GLN A 35 1.66 3.08 13.82
CA GLN A 35 2.46 3.86 14.79
C GLN A 35 1.84 3.93 16.18
N GLU A 36 0.52 3.82 16.31
CA GLU A 36 -0.18 3.66 17.61
C GLU A 36 0.17 2.34 18.33
N GLY A 37 1.02 1.49 17.73
CA GLY A 37 1.63 0.32 18.38
C GLY A 37 0.74 -0.92 18.41
N LYS A 38 -0.31 -0.95 17.58
CA LYS A 38 -1.32 -2.02 17.60
C LYS A 38 -0.85 -3.29 16.85
N CYS A 39 -0.23 -3.13 15.69
CA CYS A 39 0.29 -4.21 14.85
C CYS A 39 1.07 -3.59 13.67
N HIS A 40 2.05 -4.30 13.10
CA HIS A 40 2.70 -3.89 11.83
C HIS A 40 2.09 -4.57 10.61
N MET A 41 1.01 -5.35 10.81
CA MET A 41 0.31 -6.07 9.76
C MET A 41 -1.19 -5.79 9.86
N ALA A 42 -1.83 -5.57 8.73
CA ALA A 42 -3.27 -5.40 8.63
C ALA A 42 -3.86 -6.25 7.50
N VAL A 43 -5.12 -6.64 7.66
CA VAL A 43 -5.92 -7.27 6.61
C VAL A 43 -6.68 -6.19 5.88
N VAL A 44 -6.55 -6.18 4.55
CA VAL A 44 -7.29 -5.26 3.68
C VAL A 44 -8.59 -5.92 3.24
N VAL A 45 -9.70 -5.24 3.48
CA VAL A 45 -11.04 -5.69 3.10
C VAL A 45 -11.72 -4.72 2.15
N LYS A 46 -12.72 -5.20 1.41
CA LYS A 46 -13.67 -4.37 0.68
C LYS A 46 -15.07 -4.89 0.93
N GLY A 47 -15.76 -4.25 1.88
CA GLY A 47 -17.00 -4.81 2.43
C GLY A 47 -16.73 -6.14 3.13
N SER A 48 -17.39 -7.22 2.73
CA SER A 48 -17.20 -8.55 3.34
C SER A 48 -16.08 -9.38 2.71
N ASN A 49 -15.41 -8.88 1.69
CA ASN A 49 -14.37 -9.63 0.96
C ASN A 49 -12.97 -9.25 1.46
N ILE A 50 -12.16 -10.25 1.77
CA ILE A 50 -10.73 -10.08 2.06
C ILE A 50 -9.98 -9.94 0.73
N LEU A 51 -9.22 -8.86 0.58
CA LEU A 51 -8.38 -8.64 -0.60
C LEU A 51 -6.97 -9.16 -0.39
N GLY A 52 -6.42 -8.98 0.81
CA GLY A 52 -5.04 -9.37 1.12
C GLY A 52 -4.57 -8.83 2.45
N ILE A 53 -3.25 -8.83 2.64
CA ILE A 53 -2.57 -8.23 3.79
C ILE A 53 -1.71 -7.07 3.31
N ILE A 54 -1.42 -6.16 4.23
CA ILE A 54 -0.46 -5.07 4.04
C ILE A 54 0.40 -4.95 5.30
N THR A 55 1.67 -4.64 5.14
CA THR A 55 2.60 -4.43 6.25
C THR A 55 3.04 -2.97 6.35
N LEU A 56 3.73 -2.63 7.44
CA LEU A 56 4.28 -1.28 7.64
C LEU A 56 5.29 -0.92 6.55
N GLU A 57 6.09 -1.89 6.10
CA GLU A 57 7.11 -1.75 5.09
C GLU A 57 6.49 -1.38 3.73
N ASP A 58 5.43 -2.08 3.32
CA ASP A 58 4.67 -1.78 2.09
C ASP A 58 4.14 -0.33 2.07
N VAL A 59 3.60 0.12 3.21
CA VAL A 59 3.05 1.47 3.36
C VAL A 59 4.15 2.53 3.24
N LEU A 60 5.31 2.28 3.85
CA LEU A 60 6.43 3.19 3.81
C LEU A 60 7.08 3.24 2.41
N GLU A 61 7.20 2.10 1.71
CA GLU A 61 7.72 2.04 0.33
C GLU A 61 6.88 2.92 -0.62
N GLU A 62 5.54 2.83 -0.54
CA GLU A 62 4.66 3.61 -1.42
C GLU A 62 4.68 5.12 -1.07
N LEU A 63 4.87 5.48 0.21
CA LEU A 63 4.95 6.88 0.64
C LEU A 63 6.30 7.53 0.31
N ILE A 64 7.41 6.80 0.46
CA ILE A 64 8.76 7.30 0.19
C ILE A 64 9.11 7.17 -1.30
N GLN A 65 8.39 6.31 -2.04
CA GLN A 65 8.64 5.97 -3.44
C GLN A 65 10.03 5.36 -3.68
N GLU A 66 10.59 4.77 -2.63
CA GLU A 66 11.84 4.01 -2.64
C GLU A 66 11.58 2.66 -1.99
N GLU A 67 12.21 1.62 -2.51
CA GLU A 67 12.13 0.30 -1.89
C GLU A 67 12.85 0.31 -0.54
N ILE A 68 12.19 -0.26 0.46
CA ILE A 68 12.78 -0.42 1.79
C ILE A 68 13.33 -1.83 1.86
N TYR A 69 14.63 -1.94 2.14
CA TYR A 69 15.27 -3.21 2.39
C TYR A 69 14.81 -3.77 3.74
N ASP A 70 14.14 -4.91 3.72
CA ASP A 70 13.81 -5.66 4.92
C ASP A 70 15.04 -6.45 5.43
N GLU A 71 15.03 -6.81 6.71
CA GLU A 71 16.07 -7.60 7.37
C GLU A 71 16.35 -8.94 6.68
N SER A 72 15.36 -9.49 5.96
CA SER A 72 15.44 -10.77 5.26
C SER A 72 15.91 -10.68 3.79
N ASP A 73 16.08 -9.47 3.24
CA ASP A 73 16.39 -9.29 1.82
C ASP A 73 17.86 -9.58 1.48
N THR A 74 18.08 -10.67 0.74
CA THR A 74 19.30 -10.83 -0.08
C THR A 74 19.10 -10.13 -1.42
N MET A 75 20.12 -9.45 -1.96
CA MET A 75 20.16 -8.59 -3.18
C MET A 75 19.56 -9.17 -4.50
N SER A 76 18.89 -10.32 -4.47
CA SER A 76 18.43 -11.12 -5.59
C SER A 76 16.94 -11.50 -5.50
N LYS A 77 16.01 -10.54 -5.38
CA LYS A 77 14.61 -10.76 -5.80
C LYS A 77 13.85 -9.46 -6.07
N LYS A 78 13.91 -9.00 -7.31
CA LYS A 78 12.83 -8.19 -7.89
C LYS A 78 12.11 -9.01 -8.96
N THR A 79 11.01 -9.65 -8.56
CA THR A 79 9.89 -9.82 -9.48
C THR A 79 8.79 -8.80 -9.18
N SER A 80 9.17 -7.60 -8.71
CA SER A 80 8.35 -6.38 -8.76
C SER A 80 8.14 -5.83 -10.18
N GLY A 81 8.61 -6.55 -11.22
CA GLY A 81 8.46 -6.19 -12.64
C GLY A 81 7.01 -6.06 -13.14
N LEU A 82 6.02 -6.57 -12.40
CA LEU A 82 4.60 -6.30 -12.63
C LEU A 82 4.19 -4.89 -12.15
N ASN A 83 4.72 -4.43 -11.02
CA ASN A 83 4.34 -3.14 -10.40
C ASN A 83 4.95 -1.94 -11.14
N ALA A 84 6.19 -2.05 -11.62
CA ALA A 84 6.83 -1.00 -12.43
C ALA A 84 6.08 -0.74 -13.76
N SER A 85 5.61 -1.81 -14.41
CA SER A 85 4.85 -1.72 -15.68
C SER A 85 3.47 -1.06 -15.48
N ILE A 86 2.81 -1.32 -14.34
CA ILE A 86 1.54 -0.66 -13.96
C ILE A 86 1.78 0.83 -13.65
N ASN A 87 2.86 1.16 -12.94
CA ASN A 87 3.19 2.53 -12.57
C ASN A 87 3.55 3.40 -13.79
N ALA A 88 4.23 2.85 -14.80
CA ALA A 88 4.48 3.54 -16.07
C ALA A 88 3.19 3.82 -16.87
N ILE A 89 2.21 2.91 -16.85
CA ILE A 89 0.91 3.09 -17.50
C ILE A 89 0.05 4.12 -16.76
N ARG A 90 0.08 4.11 -15.42
CA ARG A 90 -0.66 5.06 -14.56
C ARG A 90 -0.18 6.51 -14.75
N ASN A 91 1.14 6.71 -14.76
CA ASN A 91 1.75 8.03 -14.96
C ASN A 91 1.47 8.61 -16.35
N ASN A 92 1.45 7.77 -17.39
CA ASN A 92 1.14 8.20 -18.75
C ASN A 92 -0.35 8.58 -18.94
N LYS A 93 -1.28 7.90 -18.26
CA LYS A 93 -2.72 8.21 -18.33
C LYS A 93 -3.04 9.54 -17.64
N PHE A 94 -2.47 9.79 -16.46
CA PHE A 94 -2.65 11.05 -15.73
C PHE A 94 -2.05 12.25 -16.46
N LYS A 95 -0.83 12.12 -17.01
CA LYS A 95 -0.17 13.19 -17.77
C LYS A 95 -0.90 13.52 -19.08
N LYS A 96 -1.49 12.52 -19.75
CA LYS A 96 -2.32 12.72 -20.95
C LYS A 96 -3.65 13.40 -20.64
N MET A 97 -4.20 13.18 -19.44
CA MET A 97 -5.45 13.79 -18.99
C MET A 97 -5.25 15.26 -18.60
N MET A 98 -4.16 15.60 -17.90
CA MET A 98 -3.81 16.99 -17.55
C MET A 98 -3.46 17.86 -18.77
N LYS A 99 -2.90 17.28 -19.84
CA LYS A 99 -2.63 18.02 -21.09
C LYS A 99 -3.88 18.41 -21.88
N ARG A 100 -5.03 17.79 -21.61
CA ARG A 100 -6.31 18.13 -22.24
C ARG A 100 -7.03 19.30 -21.57
N THR A 101 -6.67 19.63 -20.33
CA THR A 101 -7.33 20.69 -19.54
C THR A 101 -6.68 22.07 -19.70
N ASN A 102 -5.47 22.16 -20.26
CA ASN A 102 -4.76 23.45 -20.45
C ASN A 102 -4.95 24.08 -21.85
N ASN A 103 -5.94 23.65 -22.63
CA ASN A 103 -6.32 24.30 -23.91
C ASN A 103 -7.64 25.09 -23.82
N PHE A 104 -8.11 25.45 -22.62
CA PHE A 104 -9.32 26.29 -22.46
C PHE A 104 -9.04 27.66 -21.83
N SER A 105 -7.88 28.23 -22.12
CA SER A 105 -7.65 29.65 -21.95
C SER A 105 -6.51 30.05 -22.87
N ASP A 106 -6.84 30.40 -24.11
CA ASP A 106 -6.56 31.75 -24.62
C ASP A 106 -7.03 31.91 -26.07
N SER A 107 -7.64 33.09 -26.31
CA SER A 107 -7.81 33.80 -27.58
C SER A 107 -8.97 33.39 -28.50
N ASN A 108 -9.80 34.26 -29.06
CA ASN A 108 -9.97 35.73 -29.06
C ASN A 108 -11.32 36.05 -29.74
N ASP A 109 -11.91 37.21 -29.40
CA ASP A 109 -12.65 38.18 -30.25
C ASP A 109 -13.66 37.78 -31.35
N LEU A 110 -14.63 38.71 -31.53
CA LEU A 110 -15.62 38.90 -32.61
C LEU A 110 -17.02 38.27 -32.45
N ILE A 111 -17.91 38.99 -31.76
CA ILE A 111 -19.26 39.25 -32.30
C ILE A 111 -19.56 40.75 -32.11
N ALA A 112 -20.11 41.32 -33.19
CA ALA A 112 -20.54 42.69 -33.48
C ALA A 112 -21.15 43.52 -32.33
#